data_AF-A0A7W5VHP4-F1
#
_entry.id   AF-A0A7W5VHP4-F1
#
_cell.length_a   1.000
_cell.length_b   1.000
_cell.length_c   1.000
_cell.angle_alpha   90.00
_cell.angle_beta   90.00
_cell.angle_gamma   90.00
#
_symmetry.space_group_name_H-M   'P 1'
#
loop_
_entity.id
_entity.type
_entity.pdbx_description
1 polymer ?
#
loop_
_entity_poly.entity_id
_entity_poly.type
_entity_poly.pdbx_seq_one_letter_code
_entity_poly.pdbx_strand_id
1 'polypeptide(L)' 'MQVKKVVTYIAVAFVVFYLFTQPQNAAAAVRGVFDGIVNGANQLAVFFTNVVT' A
#
# COMPACT_ATOMS: atom_id res chain seq x y z
N MET A 1 2.91 -26.67 4.25
CA MET A 1 1.47 -26.32 4.13
C MET A 1 0.93 -25.70 5.41
N GLN A 2 1.08 -26.35 6.58
CA GLN A 2 0.54 -25.84 7.85
C GLN A 2 1.25 -24.57 8.35
N VAL A 3 2.59 -24.52 8.31
CA VAL A 3 3.37 -23.35 8.75
C VAL A 3 2.99 -22.09 7.97
N LYS A 4 2.88 -22.18 6.63
CA LYS A 4 2.43 -21.05 5.78
C LYS A 4 1.06 -20.54 6.22
N LYS A 5 0.09 -21.44 6.44
CA LYS A 5 -1.26 -21.06 6.90
C LYS A 5 -1.23 -20.37 8.26
N VAL A 6 -0.53 -20.95 9.24
CA VAL A 6 -0.41 -20.38 10.59
C VAL A 6 0.19 -18.98 10.54
N VAL A 7 1.31 -18.81 9.79
CA VAL A 7 1.95 -17.50 9.62
C VAL A 7 1.00 -16.51 8.93
N THR A 8 0.25 -16.92 7.91
CA THR A 8 -0.74 -16.05 7.26
C THR A 8 -1.84 -15.63 8.24
N TYR A 9 -2.39 -16.54 9.04
CA TYR A 9 -3.42 -16.20 10.03
C TYR A 9 -2.90 -15.25 11.11
N ILE A 10 -1.67 -15.45 11.59
CA ILE A 10 -1.03 -14.52 12.55
C ILE A 10 -0.87 -13.14 11.92
N ALA A 11 -0.40 -13.06 10.68
CA ALA A 11 -0.24 -11.79 9.97
C ALA A 11 -1.59 -11.08 9.78
N VAL A 12 -2.65 -11.81 9.39
CA VAL A 12 -4.00 -11.25 9.26
C VAL A 12 -4.52 -10.73 10.61
N ALA A 13 -4.38 -11.51 11.68
CA ALA A 13 -4.79 -11.09 13.02
C ALA A 13 -4.04 -9.82 13.47
N PHE A 14 -2.74 -9.73 13.18
CA PHE A 14 -1.94 -8.55 13.46
C PHE A 14 -2.43 -7.33 12.66
N VAL A 15 -2.72 -7.49 11.36
CA VAL A 15 -3.26 -6.39 10.54
C VAL A 15 -4.57 -5.90 11.14
N VAL A 16 -5.51 -6.80 11.45
CA VAL A 16 -6.80 -6.43 12.05
C VAL A 16 -6.58 -5.68 13.37
N PHE A 17 -5.75 -6.21 14.27
CA PHE A 17 -5.39 -5.55 15.52
C PHE A 17 -4.78 -4.15 15.30
N TYR A 18 -3.87 -4.02 14.35
CA TYR A 18 -3.19 -2.77 14.03
C TYR A 18 -4.17 -1.72 13.48
N LEU A 19 -5.12 -2.13 12.64
CA LEU A 19 -6.19 -1.27 12.14
C LEU A 19 -7.06 -0.70 13.27
N PHE A 20 -7.39 -1.51 14.28
CA PHE A 20 -8.20 -1.07 15.42
C PHE A 20 -7.43 -0.22 16.43
N THR A 21 -6.16 -0.54 16.68
CA THR A 21 -5.34 0.14 17.70
C THR A 21 -4.67 1.41 17.19
N GLN A 22 -4.35 1.50 15.90
CA GLN A 22 -3.69 2.64 15.29
C GLN A 22 -4.35 3.04 13.96
N PRO A 23 -5.65 3.43 13.96
CA PRO A 23 -6.39 3.70 12.74
C PRO A 23 -5.80 4.85 11.91
N GLN A 24 -5.22 5.87 12.56
CA GLN A 24 -4.58 6.99 11.87
C GLN A 24 -3.32 6.56 11.10
N ASN A 25 -2.45 5.77 11.74
CA ASN A 25 -1.21 5.30 11.11
C ASN A 25 -1.50 4.32 9.97
N ALA A 26 -2.49 3.44 10.15
CA ALA A 26 -2.96 2.56 9.09
C ALA A 26 -3.51 3.33 7.88
N ALA A 27 -4.33 4.36 8.11
CA ALA A 27 -4.86 5.20 7.05
C ALA A 27 -3.75 5.99 6.33
N ALA A 28 -2.75 6.48 7.07
CA ALA A 28 -1.59 7.15 6.49
C ALA A 28 -0.77 6.20 5.60
N ALA A 29 -0.56 4.95 6.03
CA ALA A 29 0.15 3.95 5.23
C ALA A 29 -0.57 3.65 3.91
N VAL A 30 -1.89 3.42 3.95
CA VAL A 30 -2.68 3.15 2.74
C VAL A 30 -2.67 4.37 1.81
N ARG A 31 -2.90 5.58 2.35
CA ARG A 31 -2.86 6.82 1.55
C ARG A 31 -1.50 7.02 0.89
N GLY A 32 -0.41 6.85 1.63
CA GLY A 32 0.94 6.98 1.08
C GLY A 32 1.24 6.02 -0.08
N VAL A 33 0.70 4.80 -0.04
CA VAL A 33 0.80 3.85 -1.16
C VAL A 33 0.04 4.35 -2.39
N PHE A 34 -1.21 4.78 -2.22
CA PHE A 34 -2.02 5.31 -3.32
C PHE A 34 -1.41 6.59 -3.90
N ASP A 35 -0.95 7.50 -3.06
CA ASP A 35 -0.28 8.73 -3.48
C ASP A 35 0.98 8.40 -4.28
N GLY A 36 1.77 7.41 -3.85
CA GLY A 36 2.95 6.94 -4.59
C GLY A 36 2.59 6.42 -5.99
N ILE A 37 1.51 5.64 -6.12
CA ILE A 37 1.04 5.13 -7.42
C ILE A 37 0.60 6.27 -8.33
N VAL A 38 -0.22 7.19 -7.81
CA VAL A 38 -0.74 8.34 -8.56
C VAL A 38 0.39 9.25 -9.00
N ASN A 39 1.32 9.56 -8.11
CA ASN A 39 2.50 10.37 -8.42
C ASN A 39 3.37 9.71 -9.48
N GLY A 40 3.60 8.40 -9.38
CA GLY A 40 4.32 7.65 -10.41
C GLY A 40 3.63 7.70 -11.77
N ALA A 41 2.31 7.52 -11.82
CA ALA A 41 1.53 7.62 -13.05
C ALA A 41 1.61 9.02 -13.68
N ASN A 42 1.53 10.08 -12.85
CA ASN A 42 1.69 11.46 -13.31
C ASN A 42 3.08 11.71 -13.89
N GLN A 43 4.14 11.18 -13.26
CA GLN A 43 5.50 11.29 -13.79
C GLN A 43 5.67 10.59 -15.14
N LEU A 44 5.06 9.42 -15.31
CA LEU A 44 5.04 8.72 -16.60
C LEU A 44 4.30 9.55 -17.66
N ALA A 45 3.14 10.11 -17.33
CA ALA A 45 2.39 10.96 -18.24
C ALA A 45 3.21 12.18 -18.69
N VAL A 46 3.87 12.88 -17.76
CA VAL A 46 4.77 14.00 -18.06
C VAL A 46 5.91 13.58 -18.97
N PHE A 47 6.54 12.42 -18.70
CA PHE A 47 7.60 11.88 -19.56
C PHE A 47 7.12 11.68 -21.00
N PHE A 48 5.99 10.99 -21.20
CA PHE A 48 5.47 10.74 -22.54
C PHE A 48 5.09 12.03 -23.26
N THR A 49 4.45 12.98 -22.58
CA THR A 49 4.15 14.29 -23.18
C THR A 49 5.42 15.01 -23.63
N ASN A 50 6.50 14.94 -22.86
CA ASN A 50 7.75 15.64 -23.17
C ASN A 50 8.63 14.93 -24.22
N VAL A 51 8.45 13.63 -24.45
CA VAL A 51 9.29 12.83 -25.36
C VAL A 51 8.60 12.55 -26.70
N VAL A 52 7.27 12.46 -26.70
CA VAL A 52 6.48 12.17 -27.91
C VAL A 52 6.13 13.45 -28.68
N THR A 53 6.13 14.60 -28.01
CA THR A 53 5.97 15.92 -28.65
C THR A 53 7.33 16.49 -29.03
#